data_AF-A0A849EC56-F1
#
_entry.id   AF-A0A849EC56-F1
#
_cell.length_a   1.000
_cell.length_b   1.000
_cell.length_c   1.000
_cell.angle_alpha   90.00
_cell.angle_beta   90.00
_cell.angle_gamma   90.00
#
_symmetry.space_group_name_H-M   'P 1'
#
loop_
_entity.id
_entity.type
_entity.pdbx_description
1 polymer ?
#
loop_
_entity_poly.entity_id
_entity_poly.type
_entity_poly.pdbx_seq_one_letter_code
_entity_poly.pdbx_strand_id
1 'polypeptide(L)'
;MKNAVEILHIIPDTPDVRRYRVEKPDSYKFTPGQATDVAIDRDGWREEERPFTFTSLPEEDTLEFTIKSYPDHDGVTDKLAELTAGDSLLIQDPWGTIEYKGPGVFIAGGAGITPFLAILRKLAKAGDLAGNRLIFGNKTGDDIIARTELEGMLTGEDLLLVLSDEEKDGFRHGLIDKELLSSTVSDFNQRFYVCGPPPMMDGVTSALKELGADPDALTFED
;
A
#
# COMPACT_ATOMS: atom_id res chain seq x y z
N MET A 1 6.34 11.56 -20.19
CA MET A 1 5.54 12.75 -20.59
C MET A 1 4.47 12.95 -19.53
N LYS A 2 4.17 14.17 -19.04
CA LYS A 2 3.13 14.36 -18.03
C LYS A 2 1.74 14.28 -18.69
N ASN A 3 0.87 13.43 -18.18
CA ASN A 3 -0.54 13.33 -18.57
C ASN A 3 -1.38 14.02 -17.49
N ALA A 4 -2.25 14.95 -17.89
CA ALA A 4 -3.26 15.50 -16.98
C ALA A 4 -4.41 14.49 -16.86
N VAL A 5 -4.86 14.23 -15.63
CA VAL A 5 -5.99 13.36 -15.33
C VAL A 5 -6.92 14.06 -14.34
N GLU A 6 -8.21 14.10 -14.66
CA GLU A 6 -9.22 14.69 -13.77
C GLU A 6 -9.53 13.76 -12.59
N ILE A 7 -9.68 14.33 -11.40
CA ILE A 7 -10.21 13.65 -10.22
C ILE A 7 -11.72 13.50 -10.37
N LEU A 8 -12.17 12.27 -10.57
CA LEU A 8 -13.58 11.92 -10.70
C LEU A 8 -14.24 11.82 -9.33
N HIS A 9 -13.57 11.16 -8.37
CA HIS A 9 -14.09 10.95 -7.02
C HIS A 9 -12.98 10.98 -5.97
N ILE A 10 -13.32 11.51 -4.79
CA ILE A 10 -12.51 11.43 -3.59
C ILE A 10 -13.34 10.72 -2.52
N ILE A 11 -12.87 9.56 -2.07
CA ILE A 11 -13.59 8.69 -1.15
C ILE A 11 -12.80 8.58 0.15
N PRO A 12 -13.36 8.96 1.31
CA PRO A 12 -12.70 8.71 2.60
C PRO A 12 -12.49 7.21 2.84
N ASP A 13 -11.35 6.85 3.42
CA ASP A 13 -11.03 5.46 3.80
C ASP A 13 -10.83 5.35 5.32
N THR A 14 -9.88 6.11 5.86
CA THR A 14 -9.63 6.32 7.30
C THR A 14 -9.70 7.83 7.61
N PRO A 15 -9.57 8.28 8.88
CA PRO A 15 -9.60 9.70 9.21
C PRO A 15 -8.59 10.56 8.43
N ASP A 16 -7.42 10.01 8.09
CA ASP A 16 -6.36 10.72 7.36
C ASP A 16 -6.02 10.10 5.99
N VAL A 17 -6.80 9.16 5.49
CA VAL A 17 -6.58 8.52 4.18
C VAL A 17 -7.78 8.74 3.27
N ARG A 18 -7.50 9.13 2.03
CA ARG A 18 -8.48 9.28 0.95
C ARG A 18 -8.09 8.46 -0.26
N ARG A 19 -9.09 7.95 -0.98
CA ARG A 19 -8.93 7.30 -2.29
C ARG A 19 -9.32 8.28 -3.38
N TYR A 20 -8.39 8.57 -4.27
CA TYR A 20 -8.56 9.45 -5.42
C TYR A 20 -8.76 8.58 -6.64
N ARG A 21 -9.98 8.58 -7.19
CA ARG A 21 -10.26 7.97 -8.48
C ARG A 21 -10.13 9.03 -9.55
N VAL A 22 -9.24 8.80 -10.50
CA VAL A 22 -8.95 9.71 -11.59
C VAL A 22 -9.20 9.06 -12.93
N GLU A 23 -9.32 9.88 -13.97
CA GLU A 23 -9.35 9.40 -15.35
C GLU A 23 -8.12 8.52 -15.66
N LYS A 24 -8.33 7.52 -16.52
CA LYS A 24 -7.26 6.69 -17.03
C LYS A 24 -7.05 6.99 -18.51
N PRO A 25 -5.86 7.46 -18.93
CA PRO A 25 -5.59 7.65 -20.35
C PRO A 25 -5.68 6.31 -21.11
N ASP A 26 -6.25 6.31 -22.32
CA ASP A 26 -6.59 5.09 -23.09
C ASP A 26 -5.44 4.07 -23.25
N SER A 27 -4.20 4.55 -23.37
CA SER A 27 -3.01 3.71 -23.55
C SER A 27 -2.20 3.50 -22.27
N TYR A 28 -2.70 3.95 -21.13
CA TYR A 28 -1.99 3.93 -19.86
C TYR A 28 -2.02 2.53 -19.24
N LYS A 29 -0.86 1.86 -19.23
CA LYS A 29 -0.71 0.47 -18.78
C LYS A 29 0.24 0.40 -17.61
N PHE A 30 -0.18 -0.31 -16.57
CA PHE A 30 0.62 -0.62 -15.41
C PHE A 30 0.35 -2.06 -14.96
N THR A 31 1.21 -2.57 -14.09
CA THR A 31 1.07 -3.85 -13.40
C THR A 31 0.82 -3.57 -11.91
N PRO A 32 0.01 -4.38 -11.19
CA PRO A 32 -0.16 -4.21 -9.76
C PRO A 32 1.17 -4.18 -9.02
N GLY A 33 1.31 -3.21 -8.11
CA GLY A 33 2.56 -2.90 -7.44
C GLY A 33 3.48 -1.94 -8.20
N GLN A 34 3.04 -1.36 -9.32
CA GLN A 34 3.73 -0.20 -9.94
C GLN A 34 3.19 1.12 -9.39
N ALA A 35 4.03 2.14 -9.44
CA ALA A 35 3.71 3.52 -9.09
C ALA A 35 3.86 4.45 -10.30
N THR A 36 3.44 5.69 -10.11
CA THR A 36 3.80 6.83 -10.96
C THR A 36 4.11 8.01 -10.06
N ASP A 37 4.94 8.91 -10.56
CA ASP A 37 5.05 10.24 -9.98
C ASP A 37 3.77 11.02 -10.28
N VAL A 38 3.24 11.67 -9.24
CA VAL A 38 2.07 12.52 -9.30
C VAL A 38 2.43 13.91 -8.79
N ALA A 39 2.01 14.92 -9.53
CA ALA A 39 2.01 16.31 -9.09
C ALA A 39 0.58 16.88 -9.15
N ILE A 40 0.33 17.94 -8.38
CA ILE A 40 -0.96 18.65 -8.44
C ILE A 40 -0.92 19.62 -9.62
N ASP A 41 -1.93 19.60 -10.49
CA ASP A 41 -2.01 20.53 -11.64
C ASP A 41 -2.47 21.93 -11.22
N ARG A 42 -1.70 22.56 -10.33
CA ARG A 42 -1.92 23.92 -9.81
C ARG A 42 -0.62 24.71 -9.79
N ASP A 43 -0.73 26.03 -9.87
CA ASP A 43 0.43 26.93 -9.85
C ASP A 43 1.26 26.71 -8.57
N GLY A 44 2.57 26.54 -8.74
CA GLY A 44 3.50 26.25 -7.65
C GLY A 44 3.65 24.77 -7.27
N TRP A 45 2.80 23.87 -7.79
CA TRP A 45 2.80 22.44 -7.39
C TRP A 45 3.12 21.46 -8.52
N ARG A 46 3.20 21.92 -9.78
CA ARG A 46 3.42 21.06 -10.97
C ARG A 46 4.79 20.36 -11.00
N GLU A 47 5.77 20.90 -10.29
CA GLU A 47 7.12 20.34 -10.18
C GLU A 47 7.33 19.59 -8.85
N GLU A 48 6.35 19.64 -7.94
CA GLU A 48 6.39 18.94 -6.65
C GLU A 48 5.82 17.53 -6.83
N GLU A 49 6.65 16.65 -7.38
CA GLU A 49 6.29 15.27 -7.70
C GLU A 49 6.49 14.35 -6.48
N ARG A 50 5.52 13.46 -6.25
CA ARG A 50 5.68 12.37 -5.27
C ARG A 50 5.21 11.04 -5.87
N PRO A 51 5.88 9.93 -5.48
CA PRO A 51 5.47 8.60 -5.91
C PRO A 51 4.13 8.23 -5.29
N PHE A 52 3.19 7.71 -6.09
CA PHE A 52 2.02 7.01 -5.58
C PHE A 52 1.77 5.72 -6.35
N THR A 53 1.57 4.65 -5.60
CA THR A 53 1.25 3.33 -6.13
C THR A 53 -0.21 3.25 -6.55
N PHE A 54 -0.46 2.65 -7.72
CA PHE A 54 -1.82 2.35 -8.16
C PHE A 54 -2.47 1.32 -7.24
N THR A 55 -3.68 1.61 -6.77
CA THR A 55 -4.48 0.68 -5.98
C THR A 55 -5.62 0.06 -6.80
N SER A 56 -6.01 0.65 -7.94
CA SER A 56 -6.93 0.09 -8.94
C SER A 56 -6.33 -1.09 -9.70
N LEU A 57 -7.17 -1.91 -10.35
CA LEU A 57 -6.71 -2.95 -11.26
C LEU A 57 -6.42 -2.43 -12.69
N PRO A 58 -5.47 -3.03 -13.43
CA PRO A 58 -5.12 -2.59 -14.79
C PRO A 58 -6.25 -2.68 -15.82
N GLU A 59 -7.26 -3.50 -15.58
CA GLU A 59 -8.43 -3.63 -16.44
C GLU A 59 -9.57 -2.66 -16.11
N GLU A 60 -9.46 -1.87 -15.04
CA GLU A 60 -10.45 -0.86 -14.69
C GLU A 60 -10.33 0.37 -15.60
N ASP A 61 -11.46 1.07 -15.77
CA ASP A 61 -11.57 2.27 -16.62
C ASP A 61 -11.01 3.54 -15.93
N THR A 62 -10.65 3.45 -14.65
CA THR A 62 -10.11 4.56 -13.85
C THR A 62 -8.81 4.13 -13.17
N LEU A 63 -7.96 5.11 -12.83
CA LEU A 63 -6.85 4.88 -11.90
C LEU A 63 -7.32 5.24 -10.49
N GLU A 64 -6.84 4.51 -9.48
CA GLU A 64 -7.07 4.83 -8.06
C GLU A 64 -5.74 4.97 -7.33
N PHE A 65 -5.65 6.02 -6.50
CA PHE A 65 -4.55 6.23 -5.54
C PHE A 65 -5.13 6.31 -4.13
N THR A 66 -4.61 5.51 -3.20
CA THR A 66 -4.97 5.58 -1.78
C THR A 66 -3.88 6.35 -1.04
N ILE A 67 -4.18 7.57 -0.59
CA ILE A 67 -3.17 8.52 -0.11
C ILE A 67 -3.48 8.94 1.32
N LYS A 68 -2.48 8.79 2.19
CA LYS A 68 -2.49 9.32 3.57
C LYS A 68 -2.02 10.77 3.56
N SER A 69 -2.76 11.65 4.23
CA SER A 69 -2.42 13.06 4.42
C SER A 69 -1.52 13.24 5.64
N TYR A 70 -0.52 14.10 5.51
CA TYR A 70 0.42 14.46 6.58
C TYR A 70 0.36 15.98 6.79
N PRO A 71 -0.55 16.48 7.65
CA PRO A 71 -0.83 17.91 7.77
C PRO A 71 0.29 18.71 8.48
N ASP A 72 1.20 18.02 9.18
CA ASP A 72 2.30 18.67 9.91
C ASP A 72 3.46 19.12 8.98
N HIS A 73 3.30 18.95 7.66
CA HIS A 73 4.27 19.31 6.63
C HIS A 73 3.57 20.08 5.50
N ASP A 74 4.11 21.23 5.08
CA ASP A 74 3.65 21.93 3.87
C ASP A 74 4.13 21.15 2.64
N GLY A 75 3.43 20.05 2.34
CA GLY A 75 3.83 19.06 1.37
C GLY A 75 2.66 18.58 0.51
N VAL A 76 3.00 17.88 -0.57
CA VAL A 76 2.04 17.44 -1.61
C VAL A 76 0.83 16.70 -1.02
N THR A 77 1.01 15.85 -0.01
CA THR A 77 -0.07 15.07 0.61
C THR A 77 -1.06 15.89 1.44
N ASP A 78 -0.61 17.00 2.02
CA ASP A 78 -1.51 17.96 2.69
C ASP A 78 -2.34 18.71 1.64
N LYS A 79 -1.70 19.17 0.56
CA LYS A 79 -2.41 19.84 -0.55
C LYS A 79 -3.36 18.95 -1.32
N LEU A 80 -3.05 17.67 -1.46
CA LEU A 80 -3.98 16.69 -2.02
C LEU A 80 -5.28 16.62 -1.19
N ALA A 81 -5.23 16.84 0.13
CA ALA A 81 -6.40 16.84 0.99
C ALA A 81 -7.36 18.02 0.73
N GLU A 82 -6.86 19.10 0.13
CA GLU A 82 -7.63 20.29 -0.24
C GLU A 82 -8.32 20.16 -1.62
N LEU A 83 -8.02 19.10 -2.38
CA LEU A 83 -8.60 18.89 -3.70
C LEU A 83 -10.04 18.39 -3.63
N THR A 84 -10.75 18.59 -4.73
CA THR A 84 -12.15 18.19 -4.94
C THR A 84 -12.30 17.50 -6.30
N ALA A 85 -13.43 16.84 -6.54
CA ALA A 85 -13.73 16.31 -7.86
C ALA A 85 -13.75 17.44 -8.90
N GLY A 86 -13.19 17.19 -10.09
CA GLY A 86 -12.95 18.18 -11.14
C GLY A 86 -11.59 18.87 -11.08
N ASP A 87 -10.84 18.77 -9.97
CA ASP A 87 -9.43 19.14 -9.95
C ASP A 87 -8.59 18.14 -10.76
N SER A 88 -7.39 18.55 -11.19
CA SER A 88 -6.51 17.72 -12.04
C SER A 88 -5.19 17.38 -11.35
N LEU A 89 -4.69 16.18 -11.65
CA LEU A 89 -3.35 15.71 -11.30
C LEU A 89 -2.52 15.53 -12.56
N LEU A 90 -1.20 15.65 -12.43
CA LEU A 90 -0.24 15.31 -13.49
C LEU A 90 0.43 13.99 -13.14
N ILE A 91 0.32 12.98 -14.01
CA ILE A 91 0.96 11.68 -13.85
C ILE A 91 2.02 11.43 -14.92
N GLN A 92 3.07 10.69 -14.57
CA GLN A 92 4.14 10.28 -15.49
C GLN A 92 3.92 8.86 -16.01
N ASP A 93 4.93 8.29 -16.67
CA ASP A 93 4.89 6.89 -17.10
C ASP A 93 5.08 5.96 -15.87
N PRO A 94 4.35 4.83 -15.77
CA PRO A 94 4.48 3.92 -14.65
C PRO A 94 5.88 3.35 -14.49
N TRP A 95 6.32 3.22 -13.24
CA TRP A 95 7.56 2.57 -12.84
C TRP A 95 7.31 1.61 -11.67
N GLY A 96 8.20 0.65 -11.45
CA GLY A 96 7.96 -0.43 -10.49
C GLY A 96 8.37 -0.08 -9.08
N THR A 97 7.52 -0.38 -8.09
CA THR A 97 7.87 -0.41 -6.66
C THR A 97 7.95 -1.85 -6.17
N ILE A 98 6.84 -2.58 -6.22
CA ILE A 98 6.74 -3.98 -5.78
C ILE A 98 6.38 -4.87 -6.97
N GLU A 99 7.21 -5.88 -7.26
CA GLU A 99 6.88 -6.94 -8.21
C GLU A 99 6.41 -8.20 -7.48
N TYR A 100 5.20 -8.67 -7.77
CA TYR A 100 4.71 -9.95 -7.26
C TYR A 100 5.40 -11.13 -7.96
N LYS A 101 6.13 -11.93 -7.19
CA LYS A 101 6.95 -13.07 -7.65
C LYS A 101 6.40 -14.44 -7.21
N GLY A 102 5.13 -14.48 -6.77
CA GLY A 102 4.43 -15.68 -6.30
C GLY A 102 4.06 -15.65 -4.81
N PRO A 103 3.44 -16.71 -4.28
CA PRO A 103 2.92 -16.75 -2.92
C PRO A 103 3.97 -16.43 -1.86
N GLY A 104 3.54 -15.76 -0.78
CA GLY A 104 4.41 -15.37 0.33
C GLY A 104 3.72 -14.45 1.35
N VAL A 105 4.52 -13.87 2.24
CA VAL A 105 4.04 -12.99 3.31
C VAL A 105 4.24 -11.53 2.91
N PHE A 106 3.14 -10.80 2.83
CA PHE A 106 3.11 -9.35 2.73
C PHE A 106 3.18 -8.74 4.13
N ILE A 107 4.10 -7.82 4.35
CA ILE A 107 4.31 -7.12 5.62
C ILE A 107 4.20 -5.62 5.36
N ALA A 108 3.10 -5.04 5.81
CA ALA A 108 2.76 -3.64 5.56
C ALA A 108 2.75 -2.82 6.86
N GLY A 109 3.10 -1.54 6.75
CA GLY A 109 2.91 -0.55 7.80
C GLY A 109 2.17 0.69 7.30
N GLY A 110 1.01 1.00 7.87
CA GLY A 110 0.17 2.15 7.47
C GLY A 110 -0.03 2.24 5.95
N ALA A 111 0.36 3.37 5.34
CA ALA A 111 0.23 3.59 3.88
C ALA A 111 1.07 2.62 3.02
N GLY A 112 2.01 1.87 3.60
CA GLY A 112 2.78 0.84 2.90
C GLY A 112 1.93 -0.36 2.43
N ILE A 113 0.65 -0.42 2.77
CA ILE A 113 -0.28 -1.42 2.20
C ILE A 113 -0.59 -1.15 0.72
N THR A 114 -0.44 0.10 0.26
CA THR A 114 -0.90 0.55 -1.06
C THR A 114 -0.37 -0.26 -2.24
N PRO A 115 0.94 -0.63 -2.33
CA PRO A 115 1.40 -1.54 -3.38
C PRO A 115 0.79 -2.94 -3.32
N PHE A 116 0.39 -3.40 -2.14
CA PHE A 116 -0.17 -4.73 -1.98
C PHE A 116 -1.67 -4.77 -2.31
N LEU A 117 -2.40 -3.65 -2.20
CA LEU A 117 -3.84 -3.61 -2.48
C LEU A 117 -4.14 -4.10 -3.90
N ALA A 118 -3.50 -3.53 -4.92
CA ALA A 118 -3.75 -3.96 -6.30
C ALA A 118 -3.32 -5.42 -6.55
N ILE A 119 -2.25 -5.89 -5.88
CA ILE A 119 -1.78 -7.28 -5.99
C ILE A 119 -2.80 -8.23 -5.39
N LEU A 120 -3.23 -7.98 -4.14
CA LEU A 120 -4.20 -8.79 -3.43
C LEU A 120 -5.57 -8.77 -4.11
N ARG A 121 -6.04 -7.61 -4.59
CA ARG A 121 -7.27 -7.49 -5.41
C ARG A 121 -7.21 -8.39 -6.64
N LYS A 122 -6.08 -8.37 -7.35
CA LYS A 122 -5.89 -9.20 -8.57
C LYS A 122 -5.92 -10.69 -8.22
N LEU A 123 -5.21 -11.10 -7.18
CA LEU A 123 -5.20 -12.49 -6.70
C LEU A 123 -6.58 -12.95 -6.25
N ALA A 124 -7.30 -12.11 -5.49
CA ALA A 124 -8.66 -12.40 -5.04
C ALA A 124 -9.62 -12.60 -6.21
N LYS A 125 -9.57 -11.71 -7.21
CA LYS A 125 -10.39 -11.79 -8.43
C LYS A 125 -10.10 -13.05 -9.25
N ALA A 126 -8.85 -13.52 -9.25
CA ALA A 126 -8.41 -14.73 -9.95
C ALA A 126 -8.68 -16.03 -9.14
N GLY A 127 -8.94 -15.93 -7.83
CA GLY A 127 -9.02 -17.09 -6.94
C GLY A 127 -7.65 -17.63 -6.49
N ASP A 128 -6.58 -16.83 -6.63
CA ASP A 128 -5.18 -17.23 -6.45
C ASP A 128 -4.56 -16.71 -5.14
N LEU A 129 -5.39 -16.43 -4.12
CA LEU A 129 -4.90 -15.98 -2.81
C LEU A 129 -4.17 -17.08 -2.02
N ALA A 130 -4.34 -18.35 -2.38
CA ALA A 130 -3.75 -19.48 -1.66
C ALA A 130 -2.22 -19.33 -1.50
N GLY A 131 -1.75 -19.47 -0.26
CA GLY A 131 -0.33 -19.32 0.10
C GLY A 131 0.14 -17.87 0.27
N ASN A 132 -0.77 -16.88 0.19
CA ASN A 132 -0.47 -15.49 0.50
C ASN A 132 -1.01 -15.12 1.87
N ARG A 133 -0.23 -14.34 2.62
CA ARG A 133 -0.62 -13.84 3.95
C ARG A 133 -0.29 -12.36 4.07
N LEU A 134 -1.10 -11.60 4.79
CA LEU A 134 -0.83 -10.21 5.15
C LEU A 134 -0.61 -10.06 6.66
N ILE A 135 0.52 -9.48 7.05
CA ILE A 135 0.78 -8.94 8.39
C ILE A 135 0.77 -7.41 8.26
N PHE A 136 -0.19 -6.75 8.91
CA PHE A 136 -0.42 -5.32 8.70
C PHE A 136 -0.41 -4.52 10.00
N GLY A 137 0.62 -3.68 10.16
CA GLY A 137 0.85 -2.83 11.31
C GLY A 137 0.21 -1.45 11.16
N ASN A 138 -0.56 -1.05 12.16
CA ASN A 138 -1.27 0.23 12.25
C ASN A 138 -1.17 0.79 13.68
N LYS A 139 -1.47 2.07 13.90
CA LYS A 139 -1.49 2.63 15.26
C LYS A 139 -2.71 2.15 16.02
N THR A 140 -3.89 2.37 15.43
CA THR A 140 -5.19 1.99 15.97
C THR A 140 -6.01 1.24 14.91
N GLY A 141 -7.12 0.62 15.34
CA GLY A 141 -8.04 -0.07 14.45
C GLY A 141 -8.74 0.86 13.45
N ASP A 142 -8.77 2.17 13.71
CA ASP A 142 -9.36 3.18 12.83
C ASP A 142 -8.37 3.62 11.72
N ASP A 143 -7.08 3.26 11.85
CA ASP A 143 -6.04 3.56 10.86
C ASP A 143 -5.90 2.48 9.78
N ILE A 144 -6.66 1.38 9.88
CA ILE A 144 -6.52 0.23 8.98
C ILE A 144 -7.16 0.55 7.63
N ILE A 145 -6.31 0.91 6.67
CA ILE A 145 -6.69 1.18 5.29
C ILE A 145 -7.31 -0.07 4.64
N ALA A 146 -8.42 0.12 3.93
CA ALA A 146 -9.16 -0.92 3.21
C ALA A 146 -9.57 -2.13 4.08
N ARG A 147 -9.77 -1.92 5.39
CA ARG A 147 -10.03 -2.99 6.36
C ARG A 147 -11.09 -4.01 5.94
N THR A 148 -12.30 -3.53 5.62
CA THR A 148 -13.44 -4.40 5.25
C THR A 148 -13.13 -5.24 4.02
N GLU A 149 -12.36 -4.69 3.07
CA GLU A 149 -11.94 -5.40 1.87
C GLU A 149 -10.93 -6.49 2.21
N LEU A 150 -9.92 -6.17 3.01
CA LEU A 150 -8.88 -7.10 3.45
C LEU A 150 -9.48 -8.27 4.26
N GLU A 151 -10.36 -7.98 5.22
CA GLU A 151 -11.07 -9.00 6.02
C GLU A 151 -11.99 -9.88 5.14
N GLY A 152 -12.48 -9.36 4.01
CA GLY A 152 -13.27 -10.10 3.04
C GLY A 152 -12.45 -10.99 2.10
N MET A 153 -11.18 -10.63 1.83
CA MET A 153 -10.29 -11.39 0.95
C MET A 153 -9.46 -12.43 1.71
N LEU A 154 -8.95 -12.07 2.89
CA LEU A 154 -8.00 -12.86 3.67
C LEU A 154 -8.65 -13.27 4.99
N THR A 155 -8.65 -14.57 5.28
CA THR A 155 -9.38 -15.12 6.43
C THR A 155 -8.48 -15.93 7.35
N GLY A 156 -8.82 -15.99 8.63
CA GLY A 156 -8.08 -16.81 9.59
C GLY A 156 -6.63 -16.35 9.73
N GLU A 157 -5.69 -17.27 9.51
CA GLU A 157 -4.26 -16.98 9.66
C GLU A 157 -3.70 -16.11 8.51
N ASP A 158 -4.41 -16.00 7.38
CA ASP A 158 -3.95 -15.24 6.19
C ASP A 158 -4.00 -13.72 6.40
N LEU A 159 -4.65 -13.24 7.47
CA LEU A 159 -4.68 -11.83 7.86
C LEU A 159 -4.30 -11.67 9.33
N LEU A 160 -3.22 -10.95 9.60
CA LEU A 160 -2.81 -10.56 10.94
C LEU A 160 -2.74 -9.04 11.05
N LEU A 161 -3.68 -8.46 11.79
CA LEU A 161 -3.73 -7.02 12.07
C LEU A 161 -3.02 -6.74 13.40
N VAL A 162 -2.05 -5.81 13.36
CA VAL A 162 -1.20 -5.44 14.50
C VAL A 162 -1.40 -3.96 14.82
N LEU A 163 -1.68 -3.65 16.09
CA LEU A 163 -1.94 -2.30 16.60
C LEU A 163 -0.86 -1.87 17.60
N SER A 164 -0.14 -0.79 17.33
CA SER A 164 0.94 -0.32 18.21
C SER A 164 0.45 0.51 19.40
N ASP A 165 -0.66 1.24 19.24
CA ASP A 165 -1.11 2.27 20.18
C ASP A 165 -2.49 1.93 20.78
N GLU A 166 -3.11 0.82 20.37
CA GLU A 166 -4.40 0.33 20.87
C GLU A 166 -4.29 -1.16 21.23
N GLU A 167 -4.85 -1.55 22.38
CA GLU A 167 -5.10 -2.95 22.74
C GLU A 167 -6.58 -3.25 22.52
N LYS A 168 -6.89 -4.21 21.63
CA LYS A 168 -8.25 -4.47 21.16
C LYS A 168 -8.45 -5.94 20.83
N ASP A 169 -9.58 -6.49 21.25
CA ASP A 169 -9.96 -7.88 20.96
C ASP A 169 -10.00 -8.14 19.44
N GLY A 170 -9.39 -9.24 19.02
CA GLY A 170 -9.25 -9.62 17.61
C GLY A 170 -8.02 -9.02 16.91
N PHE A 171 -7.21 -8.24 17.62
CA PHE A 171 -5.98 -7.64 17.09
C PHE A 171 -4.77 -8.07 17.91
N ARG A 172 -3.60 -8.09 17.29
CA ARG A 172 -2.34 -8.22 18.00
C ARG A 172 -1.88 -6.84 18.48
N HIS A 173 -1.53 -6.70 19.76
CA HIS A 173 -0.90 -5.48 20.26
C HIS A 173 0.63 -5.53 20.08
N GLY A 174 1.23 -4.40 19.71
CA GLY A 174 2.69 -4.21 19.62
C GLY A 174 3.20 -3.79 18.24
N LEU A 175 4.47 -4.09 17.98
CA LEU A 175 5.13 -3.82 16.70
C LEU A 175 5.34 -5.12 15.91
N ILE A 176 5.57 -4.99 14.60
CA ILE A 176 6.04 -6.11 13.77
C ILE A 176 7.54 -6.28 14.00
N ASP A 177 7.90 -7.08 15.00
CA ASP A 177 9.27 -7.35 15.39
C ASP A 177 9.64 -8.83 15.19
N LYS A 178 10.87 -9.18 15.57
CA LYS A 178 11.38 -10.55 15.47
C LYS A 178 10.55 -11.55 16.27
N GLU A 179 10.05 -11.17 17.45
CA GLU A 179 9.27 -12.06 18.30
C GLU A 179 7.92 -12.36 17.63
N LEU A 180 7.25 -11.34 17.12
CA LEU A 180 6.03 -11.50 16.34
C LEU A 180 6.27 -12.37 15.11
N LEU A 181 7.29 -12.07 14.31
CA LEU A 181 7.59 -12.83 13.10
C LEU A 181 7.89 -14.29 13.41
N SER A 182 8.71 -14.58 14.43
CA SER A 182 9.05 -15.95 14.82
C SER A 182 7.89 -16.76 15.38
N SER A 183 6.89 -16.09 15.99
CA SER A 183 5.70 -16.75 16.54
C SER A 183 4.58 -16.91 15.51
N THR A 184 4.64 -16.19 14.38
CA THR A 184 3.57 -16.17 13.39
C THR A 184 3.97 -16.82 12.08
N VAL A 185 5.23 -16.70 11.66
CA VAL A 185 5.76 -17.27 10.41
C VAL A 185 6.52 -18.56 10.73
N SER A 186 6.07 -19.67 10.14
CA SER A 186 6.63 -21.00 10.37
C SER A 186 7.72 -21.43 9.39
N ASP A 187 7.76 -20.81 8.19
CA ASP A 187 8.75 -21.07 7.15
C ASP A 187 9.35 -19.76 6.66
N PHE A 188 10.67 -19.61 6.73
CA PHE A 188 11.38 -18.42 6.25
C PHE A 188 12.01 -18.62 4.86
N ASN A 189 11.88 -19.80 4.25
CA ASN A 189 12.32 -20.04 2.87
C ASN A 189 11.27 -19.61 1.82
N GLN A 190 10.26 -18.85 2.24
CA GLN A 190 9.24 -18.29 1.37
C GLN A 190 9.54 -16.83 0.98
N ARG A 191 8.68 -16.25 0.13
CA ARG A 191 8.81 -14.85 -0.27
C ARG A 191 8.29 -13.92 0.81
N PHE A 192 8.95 -12.78 0.96
CA PHE A 192 8.47 -11.68 1.79
C PHE A 192 8.41 -10.41 0.96
N TYR A 193 7.26 -9.72 1.03
CA TYR A 193 7.04 -8.42 0.42
C TYR A 193 6.90 -7.40 1.55
N VAL A 194 7.78 -6.42 1.65
CA VAL A 194 7.83 -5.50 2.80
C VAL A 194 7.72 -4.05 2.31
N CYS A 195 6.77 -3.31 2.86
CA CYS A 195 6.59 -1.89 2.55
C CYS A 195 5.99 -1.15 3.75
N GLY A 196 6.50 0.02 4.07
CA GLY A 196 6.04 0.80 5.22
C GLY A 196 7.05 1.89 5.62
N PRO A 197 6.90 2.47 6.82
CA PRO A 197 7.83 3.48 7.31
C PRO A 197 9.27 2.93 7.40
N PRO A 198 10.32 3.72 7.09
CA PRO A 198 11.71 3.24 7.10
C PRO A 198 12.12 2.51 8.39
N PRO A 199 11.78 2.98 9.61
CA PRO A 199 12.11 2.25 10.83
C PRO A 199 11.50 0.85 10.91
N MET A 200 10.29 0.67 10.38
CA MET A 200 9.64 -0.64 10.31
C MET A 200 10.36 -1.53 9.30
N MET A 201 10.64 -1.01 8.10
CA MET A 201 11.29 -1.77 7.04
C MET A 201 12.67 -2.26 7.47
N ASP A 202 13.48 -1.40 8.10
CA ASP A 202 14.81 -1.75 8.61
C ASP A 202 14.73 -2.85 9.69
N GLY A 203 13.80 -2.71 10.63
CA GLY A 203 13.58 -3.67 11.72
C GLY A 203 13.11 -5.02 11.23
N VAL A 204 12.07 -5.04 10.38
CA VAL A 204 11.51 -6.26 9.77
C VAL A 204 12.55 -6.95 8.90
N THR A 205 13.28 -6.21 8.06
CA THR A 205 14.31 -6.78 7.18
C THR A 205 15.42 -7.45 7.99
N SER A 206 15.87 -6.79 9.05
CA SER A 206 16.90 -7.34 9.94
C SER A 206 16.38 -8.61 10.64
N ALA A 207 15.15 -8.57 11.15
CA ALA A 207 14.52 -9.72 11.80
C ALA A 207 14.35 -10.91 10.85
N LEU A 208 13.88 -10.69 9.61
CA LEU A 208 13.73 -11.74 8.61
C LEU A 208 15.07 -12.42 8.29
N LYS A 209 16.14 -11.63 8.09
CA LYS A 209 17.49 -12.15 7.86
C LYS A 209 18.00 -12.99 9.04
N GLU A 210 17.79 -12.51 10.27
CA GLU A 210 18.17 -13.25 11.48
C GLU A 210 17.36 -14.54 11.68
N LEU A 211 16.13 -14.59 11.16
CA LEU A 211 15.25 -15.76 11.19
C LEU A 211 15.51 -16.72 10.01
N GLY A 212 16.46 -16.38 9.14
CA GLY A 212 16.94 -17.27 8.07
C GLY A 212 16.29 -17.04 6.71
N ALA A 213 15.57 -15.93 6.51
CA ALA A 213 15.04 -15.59 5.19
C ALA A 213 16.18 -15.32 4.19
N ASP A 214 16.04 -15.89 3.00
CA ASP A 214 16.96 -15.63 1.88
C ASP A 214 16.82 -14.17 1.41
N PRO A 215 17.90 -13.37 1.37
CA PRO A 215 17.88 -12.02 0.82
C PRO A 215 17.23 -11.93 -0.57
N ASP A 216 17.38 -12.94 -1.43
CA ASP A 216 16.82 -12.95 -2.79
C ASP A 216 15.30 -13.22 -2.79
N ALA A 217 14.74 -13.68 -1.67
CA ALA A 217 13.30 -13.87 -1.48
C ALA A 217 12.60 -12.62 -0.90
N LEU A 218 13.36 -11.57 -0.56
CA LEU A 218 12.84 -10.31 -0.03
C LEU A 218 12.58 -9.33 -1.19
N THR A 219 11.40 -8.74 -1.22
CA THR A 219 11.01 -7.67 -2.15
C THR A 219 10.59 -6.45 -1.35
N PHE A 220 11.21 -5.30 -1.65
CA PHE A 220 11.00 -4.03 -0.97
C PHE A 220 10.51 -2.99 -1.96
N GLU A 221 9.84 -1.96 -1.46
CA GLU A 221 9.63 -0.73 -2.21
C GLU A 221 10.96 0.03 -2.27
N ASP A 222 11.44 0.30 -3.49
CA ASP A 222 12.65 1.08 -3.77
C ASP A 222 12.47 2.59 -3.51
#